data_AF-A0A938MC83-F1
#
_entry.id   AF-A0A938MC83-F1
#
_cell.length_a   1.000
_cell.length_b   1.000
_cell.length_c   1.000
_cell.angle_alpha   90.00
_cell.angle_beta   90.00
_cell.angle_gamma   90.00
#
_symmetry.space_group_name_H-M   'P 1'
#
loop_
_entity.id
_entity.type
_entity.pdbx_description
1 polymer ?
#
loop_
_entity_poly.entity_id
_entity_poly.type
_entity_poly.pdbx_seq_one_letter_code
_entity_poly.pdbx_strand_id
1 'polypeptide(L)'
;MRSAFHVHAVIDRSRSPSSRRCWMSLCVLVLLMAFAVAWMAAASEAQPLAGTEPLTMEGDLAAQMVAGIGRFLLREIEASVGRRAQHWKPDCSSPENYAKSVAPNRQRFLKRIGVVDAREKVRMELVAGFPSDEPGLVGKGRGFKILAVRWNALRGVEGEGLLLEPARKPVADVIALPDADWTPEMLVGLPAHGRAEARPGKDGVPSEAQFARRLAENGCRVLVPMLIDRQQTYSGTPGIRMTNQPHREFIYRAAFEMGRHLIGYEVQKVLAAVDWLSGEGRRIGVVGYGEGGLIAFHAAAADPRIDAAAVSGYFGPREAVWQEPIYRNVFGLLDEFGDAELAGLIAPRTLIVEACRHPEIAGPPAPSQGRAGAAPGVVTTPTVQAVEAEFQRAQKLVPNATLSLVKSGDGRGLPGTDGMLSGLLSALGVKRGLKADSRSAPKAVEDAPDRAEARLKRQFDQLVEHTQYLLREAEFRRREFWSKADESSVEKWAQSCGAYRDYLWDEVIGRFPPPSLPPRPRSRLIYDEPKFQGYEIVLDVWPDVFAYGILLLPKGMAAGERRPVVVCQHGLEGRPQDVADPKVDNPSYH
;
A
#
# COMPACT_ATOMS: atom_id res chain seq x y z
N MET A 1 -49.90 -24.11 -48.20
CA MET A 1 -50.41 -23.83 -49.56
C MET A 1 -49.74 -22.57 -50.08
N ARG A 2 -49.38 -22.58 -51.38
CA ARG A 2 -48.59 -21.61 -52.18
C ARG A 2 -49.23 -20.19 -52.15
N SER A 3 -48.50 -19.07 -52.29
CA SER A 3 -47.90 -18.50 -53.53
C SER A 3 -47.09 -17.22 -53.16
N ALA A 4 -45.83 -17.04 -53.59
CA ALA A 4 -45.32 -16.33 -54.79
C ALA A 4 -44.97 -14.84 -54.58
N PHE A 5 -43.71 -14.44 -54.85
CA PHE A 5 -43.33 -13.41 -55.85
C PHE A 5 -41.82 -13.44 -56.15
N HIS A 6 -41.50 -13.41 -57.44
CA HIS A 6 -40.16 -13.42 -58.06
C HIS A 6 -39.64 -12.00 -58.31
N VAL A 7 -38.33 -11.78 -58.19
CA VAL A 7 -37.57 -10.83 -59.01
C VAL A 7 -36.29 -11.53 -59.50
N HIS A 8 -36.16 -11.67 -60.81
CA HIS A 8 -34.95 -12.18 -61.47
C HIS A 8 -33.92 -11.05 -61.63
N ALA A 9 -32.69 -11.29 -61.19
CA ALA A 9 -31.51 -10.57 -61.65
C ALA A 9 -30.60 -11.54 -62.43
N VAL A 10 -30.35 -11.20 -63.68
CA VAL A 10 -29.49 -11.93 -64.63
C VAL A 10 -28.03 -11.72 -64.22
N ILE A 11 -27.30 -12.80 -63.96
CA ILE A 11 -25.84 -12.78 -63.79
C ILE A 11 -25.21 -13.36 -65.07
N ASP A 12 -24.58 -12.48 -65.85
CA ASP A 12 -23.76 -12.83 -67.01
C ASP A 12 -22.49 -13.57 -66.55
N ARG A 13 -22.34 -14.84 -66.99
CA ARG A 13 -21.21 -15.72 -66.70
C ARG A 13 -20.23 -15.78 -67.88
N SER A 14 -19.58 -14.66 -68.18
CA SER A 14 -18.57 -14.61 -69.25
C SER A 14 -17.28 -13.85 -68.85
N ARG A 15 -16.59 -14.25 -67.77
CA ARG A 15 -15.21 -13.79 -67.52
C ARG A 15 -14.28 -14.90 -67.02
N SER A 16 -13.15 -15.08 -67.71
CA SER A 16 -12.17 -16.15 -67.52
C SER A 16 -11.37 -16.06 -66.20
N PRO A 17 -10.75 -17.15 -65.71
CA PRO A 17 -10.02 -17.18 -64.42
C PRO A 17 -8.82 -16.22 -64.31
N SER A 18 -8.23 -15.82 -65.44
CA SER A 18 -7.13 -14.83 -65.48
C SER A 18 -7.60 -13.42 -65.11
N SER A 19 -8.85 -13.09 -65.41
CA SER A 19 -9.43 -11.78 -65.09
C SER A 19 -9.62 -11.57 -63.58
N ARG A 20 -9.98 -12.61 -62.81
CA ARG A 20 -10.22 -12.49 -61.36
C ARG A 20 -8.94 -12.23 -60.54
N ARG A 21 -7.82 -12.82 -60.92
CA ARG A 21 -6.50 -12.54 -60.30
C ARG A 21 -6.00 -11.13 -60.62
N CYS A 22 -6.29 -10.64 -61.84
CA CYS A 22 -5.95 -9.28 -62.25
C CYS A 22 -6.77 -8.24 -61.48
N TRP A 23 -8.07 -8.50 -61.25
CA TRP A 23 -8.94 -7.60 -60.48
C TRP A 23 -8.62 -7.60 -58.98
N MET A 24 -8.29 -8.74 -58.36
CA MET A 24 -7.83 -8.75 -56.95
C MET A 24 -6.50 -7.99 -56.79
N SER A 25 -5.55 -8.17 -57.72
CA SER A 25 -4.27 -7.45 -57.69
C SER A 25 -4.47 -5.94 -57.90
N LEU A 26 -5.40 -5.54 -58.77
CA LEU A 26 -5.75 -4.14 -59.02
C LEU A 26 -6.45 -3.51 -57.81
N CYS A 27 -7.37 -4.22 -57.15
CA CYS A 27 -8.02 -3.73 -55.93
C CYS A 27 -7.02 -3.54 -54.78
N VAL A 28 -6.06 -4.46 -54.61
CA VAL A 28 -4.97 -4.32 -53.63
C VAL A 28 -4.07 -3.13 -53.99
N LEU A 29 -3.73 -2.94 -55.27
CA LEU A 29 -2.93 -1.80 -55.73
C LEU A 29 -3.66 -0.45 -55.53
N VAL A 30 -4.96 -0.40 -55.80
CA VAL A 30 -5.80 0.80 -55.60
C VAL A 30 -5.95 1.12 -54.12
N LEU A 31 -6.12 0.11 -53.25
CA LEU A 31 -6.11 0.28 -51.80
C LEU A 31 -4.75 0.79 -51.30
N LEU A 32 -3.64 0.24 -51.80
CA LEU A 32 -2.29 0.70 -51.46
C LEU A 32 -2.02 2.13 -51.96
N MET A 33 -2.47 2.50 -53.16
CA MET A 33 -2.37 3.87 -53.67
C MET A 33 -3.24 4.85 -52.88
N ALA A 34 -4.48 4.49 -52.56
CA ALA A 34 -5.36 5.33 -51.76
C ALA A 34 -4.78 5.55 -50.35
N PHE A 35 -4.19 4.51 -49.76
CA PHE A 35 -3.47 4.62 -48.49
C PHE A 35 -2.24 5.52 -48.61
N ALA A 36 -1.45 5.40 -49.68
CA ALA A 36 -0.28 6.24 -49.92
C ALA A 36 -0.64 7.72 -50.15
N VAL A 37 -1.74 8.01 -50.87
CA VAL A 37 -2.22 9.38 -51.10
C VAL A 37 -2.76 10.01 -49.82
N ALA A 38 -3.54 9.26 -49.03
CA ALA A 38 -4.01 9.72 -47.72
C ALA A 38 -2.84 9.99 -46.76
N TRP A 39 -1.81 9.14 -46.81
CA TRP A 39 -0.59 9.30 -46.01
C TRP A 39 0.22 10.53 -46.44
N MET A 40 0.35 10.80 -47.75
CA MET A 40 0.99 12.03 -48.26
C MET A 40 0.22 13.30 -47.88
N ALA A 41 -1.12 13.26 -47.91
CA ALA A 41 -1.95 14.40 -47.52
C ALA A 41 -1.79 14.73 -46.02
N ALA A 42 -1.90 13.72 -45.14
CA ALA A 42 -1.69 13.88 -43.71
C ALA A 42 -0.25 14.33 -43.37
N ALA A 43 0.75 13.82 -44.11
CA ALA A 43 2.14 14.25 -43.95
C ALA A 43 2.36 15.73 -44.33
N SER A 44 1.63 16.23 -45.34
CA SER A 44 1.72 17.63 -45.76
C SER A 44 1.05 18.59 -44.78
N GLU A 45 -0.02 18.17 -44.09
CA GLU A 45 -0.67 18.99 -43.06
C GLU A 45 0.17 19.12 -41.78
N ALA A 46 0.92 18.08 -41.39
CA ALA A 46 1.73 18.09 -40.17
C ALA A 46 2.99 18.97 -40.26
N GLN A 47 3.52 19.22 -41.47
CA GLN A 47 4.79 19.94 -41.69
C GLN A 47 5.93 19.45 -40.76
N PRO A 48 6.33 18.18 -40.85
CA PRO A 48 7.30 17.60 -39.92
C PRO A 48 8.68 18.26 -40.02
N LEU A 49 9.37 18.34 -38.89
CA LEU A 49 10.77 18.70 -38.80
C LEU A 49 11.63 17.69 -39.59
N ALA A 50 12.66 18.19 -40.27
CA ALA A 50 13.60 17.35 -41.01
C ALA A 50 14.22 16.26 -40.11
N GLY A 51 14.22 15.01 -40.59
CA GLY A 51 14.72 13.86 -39.82
C GLY A 51 13.71 13.24 -38.85
N THR A 52 12.44 13.66 -38.92
CA THR A 52 11.33 13.09 -38.13
C THR A 52 10.21 12.59 -39.03
N GLU A 53 9.39 11.67 -38.52
CA GLU A 53 8.14 11.25 -39.17
C GLU A 53 7.00 12.24 -38.87
N PRO A 54 5.93 12.32 -39.69
CA PRO A 54 4.76 13.12 -39.37
C PRO A 54 4.08 12.67 -38.07
N LEU A 55 3.78 13.60 -37.16
CA LEU A 55 2.96 13.32 -35.98
C LEU A 55 1.47 13.37 -36.35
N THR A 56 0.89 12.19 -36.56
CA THR A 56 -0.54 12.02 -36.91
C THR A 56 -1.42 11.69 -35.70
N MET A 57 -0.88 11.71 -34.47
CA MET A 57 -1.68 11.46 -33.27
C MET A 57 -2.61 12.65 -33.00
N GLU A 58 -3.86 12.34 -32.68
CA GLU A 58 -4.92 13.31 -32.41
C GLU A 58 -5.39 13.22 -30.96
N GLY A 59 -6.15 14.22 -30.49
CA GLY A 59 -6.68 14.28 -29.13
C GLY A 59 -5.64 14.72 -28.08
N ASP A 60 -5.92 14.39 -26.82
CA ASP A 60 -5.04 14.76 -25.69
C ASP A 60 -3.87 13.77 -25.55
N LEU A 61 -2.68 14.20 -25.99
CA LEU A 61 -1.47 13.38 -25.90
C LEU A 61 -1.02 13.10 -24.47
N ALA A 62 -1.26 14.01 -23.51
CA ALA A 62 -0.91 13.72 -22.11
C ALA A 62 -1.81 12.64 -21.54
N ALA A 63 -3.11 12.69 -21.81
CA ALA A 63 -4.04 11.65 -21.38
C ALA A 63 -3.68 10.29 -21.98
N GLN A 64 -3.31 10.26 -23.27
CA GLN A 64 -2.82 9.04 -23.93
C GLN A 64 -1.52 8.53 -23.32
N MET A 65 -0.57 9.42 -23.02
CA MET A 65 0.69 9.08 -22.34
C MET A 65 0.42 8.47 -20.96
N VAL A 66 -0.42 9.10 -20.15
CA VAL A 66 -0.81 8.60 -18.82
C VAL A 66 -1.48 7.24 -18.92
N ALA A 67 -2.39 7.05 -19.87
CA ALA A 67 -3.04 5.75 -20.10
C ALA A 67 -2.02 4.67 -20.53
N GLY A 68 -1.03 5.03 -21.35
CA GLY A 68 0.07 4.17 -21.75
C GLY A 68 0.96 3.75 -20.58
N ILE A 69 1.37 4.72 -19.76
CA ILE A 69 2.12 4.49 -18.51
C ILE A 69 1.32 3.56 -17.59
N GLY A 70 0.01 3.77 -17.44
CA GLY A 70 -0.87 2.90 -16.66
C GLY A 70 -0.84 1.44 -17.12
N ARG A 71 -0.96 1.18 -18.44
CA ARG A 71 -0.86 -0.18 -18.99
C ARG A 71 0.50 -0.81 -18.73
N PHE A 72 1.58 -0.04 -18.90
CA PHE A 72 2.94 -0.49 -18.62
C PHE A 72 3.12 -0.89 -17.15
N LEU A 73 2.73 -0.01 -16.21
CA LEU A 73 2.88 -0.27 -14.77
C LEU A 73 2.05 -1.48 -14.31
N LEU A 74 0.85 -1.68 -14.85
CA LEU A 74 0.03 -2.87 -14.55
C LEU A 74 0.72 -4.17 -14.99
N ARG A 75 1.36 -4.18 -16.17
CA ARG A 75 2.18 -5.32 -16.62
C ARG A 75 3.39 -5.54 -15.72
N GLU A 76 4.06 -4.48 -15.28
CA GLU A 76 5.20 -4.59 -14.37
C GLU A 76 4.80 -5.15 -13.00
N ILE A 77 3.62 -4.78 -12.49
CA ILE A 77 3.05 -5.35 -11.27
C ILE A 77 2.76 -6.85 -11.47
N GLU A 78 2.13 -7.25 -12.57
CA GLU A 78 1.85 -8.66 -12.87
C GLU A 78 3.14 -9.48 -12.98
N ALA A 79 4.13 -8.96 -13.72
CA ALA A 79 5.43 -9.59 -13.89
C ALA A 79 6.24 -9.67 -12.59
N SER A 80 6.00 -8.78 -11.62
CA SER A 80 6.72 -8.75 -10.32
C SER A 80 6.64 -10.11 -9.61
N VAL A 81 5.49 -10.79 -9.65
CA VAL A 81 5.27 -12.08 -8.98
C VAL A 81 6.29 -13.12 -9.40
N GLY A 82 6.60 -13.22 -10.71
CA GLY A 82 7.60 -14.15 -11.23
C GLY A 82 9.04 -13.72 -10.92
N ARG A 83 9.28 -12.42 -10.76
CA ARG A 83 10.62 -11.88 -10.46
C ARG A 83 10.99 -12.00 -8.98
N ARG A 84 10.03 -11.96 -8.05
CA ARG A 84 10.28 -12.01 -6.60
C ARG A 84 11.24 -13.14 -6.21
N ALA A 85 11.11 -14.32 -6.80
CA ALA A 85 11.95 -15.49 -6.51
C ALA A 85 13.47 -15.22 -6.59
N GLN A 86 13.92 -14.28 -7.43
CA GLN A 86 15.35 -13.94 -7.55
C GLN A 86 15.93 -13.29 -6.28
N HIS A 87 15.07 -12.70 -5.45
CA HIS A 87 15.44 -12.04 -4.19
C HIS A 87 15.45 -13.00 -2.99
N TRP A 88 14.99 -14.24 -3.18
CA TRP A 88 14.82 -15.24 -2.13
C TRP A 88 15.77 -16.42 -2.33
N LYS A 89 16.56 -16.72 -1.30
CA LYS A 89 17.49 -17.87 -1.28
C LYS A 89 17.32 -18.66 0.03
N PRO A 90 16.13 -19.22 0.30
CA PRO A 90 15.86 -19.91 1.56
C PRO A 90 16.69 -21.19 1.69
N ASP A 91 17.27 -21.39 2.86
CA ASP A 91 17.91 -22.64 3.25
C ASP A 91 16.96 -23.46 4.12
N CYS A 92 16.31 -24.45 3.52
CA CYS A 92 15.31 -25.28 4.20
C CYS A 92 15.91 -26.46 4.98
N SER A 93 17.24 -26.52 5.17
CA SER A 93 17.91 -27.65 5.84
C SER A 93 17.64 -27.74 7.35
N SER A 94 17.39 -26.61 8.01
CA SER A 94 16.93 -26.56 9.41
C SER A 94 16.18 -25.25 9.68
N PRO A 95 15.38 -25.17 10.76
CA PRO A 95 14.77 -23.91 11.22
C PRO A 95 15.77 -22.75 11.38
N GLU A 96 16.95 -23.02 11.94
CA GLU A 96 17.99 -22.03 12.19
C GLU A 96 18.64 -21.54 10.90
N ASN A 97 18.92 -22.45 9.95
CA ASN A 97 19.46 -22.10 8.66
C ASN A 97 18.45 -21.32 7.82
N TYR A 98 17.17 -21.70 7.89
CA TYR A 98 16.09 -20.98 7.26
C TYR A 98 16.03 -19.53 7.78
N ALA A 99 15.97 -19.37 9.11
CA ALA A 99 15.94 -18.05 9.74
C ALA A 99 17.13 -17.16 9.34
N LYS A 100 18.34 -17.72 9.27
CA LYS A 100 19.54 -17.00 8.80
C LYS A 100 19.44 -16.60 7.32
N SER A 101 18.99 -17.52 6.48
CA SER A 101 18.93 -17.31 5.02
C SER A 101 17.94 -16.21 4.61
N VAL A 102 16.83 -16.07 5.34
CA VAL A 102 15.80 -15.05 5.07
C VAL A 102 15.99 -13.76 5.89
N ALA A 103 17.01 -13.68 6.75
CA ALA A 103 17.28 -12.49 7.55
C ALA A 103 17.49 -11.22 6.69
N PRO A 104 18.20 -11.26 5.54
CA PRO A 104 18.31 -10.10 4.66
C PRO A 104 16.96 -9.65 4.08
N ASN A 105 16.09 -10.59 3.70
CA ASN A 105 14.73 -10.28 3.24
C ASN A 105 13.93 -9.59 4.35
N ARG A 106 14.02 -10.09 5.59
CA ARG A 106 13.41 -9.45 6.77
C ARG A 106 13.90 -8.02 6.96
N GLN A 107 15.20 -7.77 6.86
CA GLN A 107 15.75 -6.42 7.00
C GLN A 107 15.25 -5.45 5.92
N ARG A 108 15.16 -5.91 4.65
CA ARG A 108 14.58 -5.11 3.57
C ARG A 108 13.10 -4.85 3.78
N PHE A 109 12.33 -5.84 4.24
CA PHE A 109 10.93 -5.67 4.62
C PHE A 109 10.78 -4.60 5.71
N LEU A 110 11.53 -4.69 6.81
CA LEU A 110 11.53 -3.70 7.89
C LEU A 110 11.81 -2.29 7.38
N LYS A 111 12.83 -2.14 6.52
CA LYS A 111 13.14 -0.85 5.87
C LYS A 111 11.97 -0.32 5.05
N ARG A 112 11.35 -1.16 4.20
CA ARG A 112 10.22 -0.77 3.32
C ARG A 112 9.01 -0.30 4.12
N ILE A 113 8.68 -0.98 5.23
CA ILE A 113 7.58 -0.56 6.10
C ILE A 113 7.98 0.55 7.10
N GLY A 114 9.19 1.09 7.04
CA GLY A 114 9.63 2.20 7.91
C GLY A 114 9.97 1.81 9.35
N VAL A 115 10.23 0.53 9.63
CA VAL A 115 10.70 0.03 10.93
C VAL A 115 12.23 0.16 11.00
N VAL A 116 12.70 1.42 11.03
CA VAL A 116 14.14 1.77 10.98
C VAL A 116 14.63 2.48 12.24
N ASP A 117 13.71 3.08 13.01
CA ASP A 117 14.04 3.80 14.22
C ASP A 117 14.26 2.84 15.40
N ALA A 118 15.25 3.15 16.24
CA ALA A 118 15.51 2.36 17.45
C ALA A 118 14.35 2.52 18.45
N ARG A 119 13.83 1.38 18.95
CA ARG A 119 12.84 1.40 20.01
C ARG A 119 13.46 1.84 21.34
N GLU A 120 12.68 2.55 22.13
CA GLU A 120 13.06 2.84 23.52
C GLU A 120 12.95 1.57 24.38
N LYS A 121 13.67 1.56 25.51
CA LYS A 121 13.46 0.51 26.51
C LYS A 121 12.03 0.60 27.04
N VAL A 122 11.24 -0.43 26.78
CA VAL A 122 9.82 -0.48 27.11
C VAL A 122 9.57 -0.40 28.62
N ARG A 123 8.56 0.38 29.00
CA ARG A 123 7.94 0.45 30.33
C ARG A 123 6.44 0.36 30.13
N MET A 124 5.81 -0.64 30.75
CA MET A 124 4.36 -0.80 30.76
C MET A 124 3.79 -0.09 31.98
N GLU A 125 2.80 0.77 31.79
CA GLU A 125 2.18 1.57 32.84
C GLU A 125 0.66 1.38 32.86
N LEU A 126 0.06 1.37 34.04
CA LEU A 126 -1.39 1.39 34.23
C LEU A 126 -1.89 2.84 34.19
N VAL A 127 -2.96 3.09 33.43
CA VAL A 127 -3.58 4.41 33.31
C VAL A 127 -4.71 4.54 34.34
N ALA A 128 -4.44 5.22 35.45
CA ALA A 128 -5.38 5.37 36.56
C ALA A 128 -5.88 6.82 36.73
N GLY A 129 -7.14 6.97 37.15
CA GLY A 129 -7.68 8.21 37.69
C GLY A 129 -7.37 8.32 39.18
N PHE A 130 -7.27 9.54 39.69
CA PHE A 130 -7.02 9.79 41.11
C PHE A 130 -8.31 10.13 41.87
N PRO A 131 -8.52 9.57 43.08
CA PRO A 131 -7.87 8.39 43.69
C PRO A 131 -8.51 7.06 43.23
N SER A 132 -7.74 5.98 43.10
CA SER A 132 -8.24 4.65 42.70
C SER A 132 -7.56 3.49 43.44
N ASP A 133 -8.36 2.61 44.06
CA ASP A 133 -7.90 1.41 44.77
C ASP A 133 -7.50 0.25 43.84
N GLU A 134 -7.96 0.27 42.58
CA GLU A 134 -7.57 -0.69 41.53
C GLU A 134 -7.03 0.10 40.31
N PRO A 135 -5.77 0.57 40.33
CA PRO A 135 -5.20 1.38 39.25
C PRO A 135 -5.36 0.73 37.87
N GLY A 136 -5.85 1.51 36.91
CA GLY A 136 -6.06 1.03 35.53
C GLY A 136 -7.34 0.25 35.32
N LEU A 137 -8.10 -0.15 36.35
CA LEU A 137 -9.30 -0.96 36.16
C LEU A 137 -10.39 -0.19 35.39
N VAL A 138 -10.77 -0.71 34.21
CA VAL A 138 -11.86 -0.17 33.40
C VAL A 138 -13.04 -1.13 33.24
N GLY A 139 -12.84 -2.41 33.56
CA GLY A 139 -13.91 -3.39 33.50
C GLY A 139 -13.53 -4.77 34.04
N LYS A 140 -14.53 -5.63 34.19
CA LYS A 140 -14.35 -7.02 34.63
C LYS A 140 -15.16 -7.97 33.74
N GLY A 141 -14.50 -9.02 33.27
CA GLY A 141 -15.14 -10.12 32.55
C GLY A 141 -15.17 -11.41 33.36
N ARG A 142 -15.63 -12.51 32.75
CA ARG A 142 -15.69 -13.81 33.43
C ARG A 142 -14.29 -14.40 33.62
N GLY A 143 -13.68 -14.12 34.77
CA GLY A 143 -12.39 -14.68 35.16
C GLY A 143 -11.18 -13.86 34.71
N PHE A 144 -11.37 -12.59 34.35
CA PHE A 144 -10.28 -11.65 34.02
C PHE A 144 -10.68 -10.21 34.36
N LYS A 145 -9.69 -9.36 34.61
CA LYS A 145 -9.82 -7.90 34.74
C LYS A 145 -9.44 -7.24 33.42
N ILE A 146 -10.00 -6.07 33.14
CA ILE A 146 -9.64 -5.23 31.99
C ILE A 146 -8.99 -3.96 32.53
N LEU A 147 -7.75 -3.74 32.13
CA LEU A 147 -6.91 -2.64 32.62
C LEU A 147 -6.57 -1.70 31.45
N ALA A 148 -6.71 -0.39 31.62
CA ALA A 148 -6.14 0.60 30.71
C ALA A 148 -4.63 0.67 30.91
N VAL A 149 -3.89 0.57 29.80
CA VAL A 149 -2.43 0.52 29.81
C VAL A 149 -1.83 1.40 28.73
N ARG A 150 -0.61 1.88 28.99
CA ARG A 150 0.24 2.56 28.02
C ARG A 150 1.68 2.05 28.10
N TRP A 151 2.41 2.11 27.00
CA TRP A 151 3.84 1.76 26.96
C TRP A 151 4.58 2.60 25.92
N ASN A 152 5.83 2.95 26.20
CA ASN A 152 6.67 3.66 25.24
C ASN A 152 7.17 2.73 24.13
N ALA A 153 7.25 3.24 22.89
CA ALA A 153 7.75 2.52 21.73
C ALA A 153 8.91 3.25 21.05
N LEU A 154 8.70 4.49 20.63
CA LEU A 154 9.72 5.37 20.05
C LEU A 154 9.78 6.67 20.86
N ARG A 155 10.76 7.53 20.55
CA ARG A 155 10.86 8.86 21.15
C ARG A 155 9.55 9.63 21.01
N GLY A 156 8.88 9.87 22.14
CA GLY A 156 7.62 10.61 22.21
C GLY A 156 6.42 9.88 21.60
N VAL A 157 6.54 8.58 21.29
CA VAL A 157 5.47 7.76 20.72
C VAL A 157 5.20 6.57 21.63
N GLU A 158 3.96 6.48 22.08
CA GLU A 158 3.47 5.42 22.96
C GLU A 158 2.48 4.52 22.21
N GLY A 159 2.37 3.27 22.65
CA GLY A 159 1.20 2.45 22.44
C GLY A 159 0.25 2.61 23.62
N GLU A 160 -1.04 2.71 23.33
CA GLU A 160 -2.10 2.74 24.34
C GLU A 160 -3.13 1.67 24.02
N GLY A 161 -3.75 1.08 25.03
CA GLY A 161 -4.58 -0.11 24.84
C GLY A 161 -5.29 -0.58 26.09
N LEU A 162 -5.86 -1.79 26.00
CA LEU A 162 -6.42 -2.51 27.13
C LEU A 162 -5.64 -3.80 27.37
N LEU A 163 -5.38 -4.14 28.63
CA LEU A 163 -4.81 -5.41 29.05
C LEU A 163 -5.87 -6.23 29.76
N LEU A 164 -6.19 -7.40 29.20
CA LEU A 164 -7.06 -8.40 29.82
C LEU A 164 -6.17 -9.33 30.63
N GLU A 165 -6.21 -9.18 31.95
CA GLU A 165 -5.42 -9.97 32.90
C GLU A 165 -6.29 -11.07 33.53
N PRO A 166 -6.04 -12.36 33.22
CA PRO A 166 -6.75 -13.47 33.83
C PRO A 166 -6.58 -13.50 35.36
N ALA A 167 -7.63 -13.93 36.06
CA ALA A 167 -7.59 -14.08 37.53
C ALA A 167 -6.65 -15.21 38.00
N ARG A 168 -6.20 -16.07 37.08
CA ARG A 168 -5.23 -17.14 37.32
C ARG A 168 -3.98 -16.86 36.50
N LYS A 169 -2.87 -17.54 36.81
CA LYS A 169 -1.63 -17.44 36.01
C LYS A 169 -1.94 -17.62 34.50
N PRO A 170 -1.56 -16.65 33.64
CA PRO A 170 -1.80 -16.74 32.21
C PRO A 170 -1.17 -17.99 31.58
N VAL A 171 -1.87 -18.61 30.63
CA VAL A 171 -1.36 -19.80 29.90
C VAL A 171 -0.51 -19.41 28.69
N ALA A 172 -0.75 -18.23 28.13
CA ALA A 172 -0.01 -17.62 27.03
C ALA A 172 -0.26 -16.11 27.05
N ASP A 173 0.59 -15.35 26.35
CA ASP A 173 0.40 -13.93 26.11
C ASP A 173 -0.03 -13.72 24.66
N VAL A 174 -1.01 -12.86 24.41
CA VAL A 174 -1.52 -12.57 23.06
C VAL A 174 -1.65 -11.07 22.86
N ILE A 175 -1.17 -10.56 21.73
CA ILE A 175 -1.48 -9.22 21.25
C ILE A 175 -2.63 -9.35 20.24
N ALA A 176 -3.81 -8.80 20.57
CA ALA A 176 -5.02 -8.88 19.77
C ALA A 176 -5.36 -7.51 19.17
N LEU A 177 -5.26 -7.38 17.85
CA LEU A 177 -5.35 -6.13 17.11
C LEU A 177 -6.71 -6.00 16.41
N PRO A 178 -7.53 -4.99 16.77
CA PRO A 178 -8.80 -4.73 16.10
C PRO A 178 -8.60 -4.21 14.67
N ASP A 179 -9.67 -4.15 13.86
CA ASP A 179 -9.64 -3.25 12.69
C ASP A 179 -9.52 -1.79 13.16
N ALA A 180 -9.02 -0.90 12.32
CA ALA A 180 -8.76 0.49 12.69
C ALA A 180 -10.00 1.24 13.20
N ASP A 181 -11.21 0.88 12.76
CA ASP A 181 -12.44 1.53 13.22
C ASP A 181 -13.11 0.80 14.40
N TRP A 182 -12.45 -0.20 14.97
CA TRP A 182 -12.88 -0.88 16.19
C TRP A 182 -12.00 -0.44 17.36
N THR A 183 -12.61 0.18 18.38
CA THR A 183 -11.87 0.51 19.58
C THR A 183 -11.49 -0.75 20.37
N PRO A 184 -10.46 -0.71 21.22
CA PRO A 184 -10.15 -1.80 22.14
C PRO A 184 -11.37 -2.24 22.97
N GLU A 185 -12.19 -1.30 23.44
CA GLU A 185 -13.43 -1.53 24.18
C GLU A 185 -14.43 -2.37 23.38
N MET A 186 -14.63 -2.02 22.10
CA MET A 186 -15.52 -2.77 21.21
C MET A 186 -15.06 -4.22 21.04
N LEU A 187 -13.76 -4.45 20.85
CA LEU A 187 -13.20 -5.79 20.63
C LEU A 187 -13.26 -6.67 21.90
N VAL A 188 -13.19 -6.07 23.08
CA VAL A 188 -13.29 -6.80 24.36
C VAL A 188 -14.74 -6.92 24.85
N GLY A 189 -15.69 -6.28 24.16
CA GLY A 189 -17.12 -6.34 24.47
C GLY A 189 -17.57 -5.40 25.59
N LEU A 190 -16.78 -4.36 25.91
CA LEU A 190 -17.24 -3.29 26.81
C LEU A 190 -18.26 -2.39 26.10
N PRO A 191 -19.33 -1.97 26.78
CA PRO A 191 -20.29 -1.04 26.21
C PRO A 191 -19.63 0.32 25.94
N ALA A 192 -20.10 1.01 24.90
CA ALA A 192 -19.77 2.42 24.71
C ALA A 192 -20.21 3.23 25.95
N HIS A 193 -19.43 4.26 26.30
CA HIS A 193 -19.69 5.08 27.49
C HIS A 193 -21.13 5.60 27.55
N GLY A 194 -21.71 5.59 28.76
CA GLY A 194 -23.07 6.05 29.02
C GLY A 194 -24.16 5.04 28.67
N ARG A 195 -23.81 3.75 28.46
CA ARG A 195 -24.77 2.69 28.17
C ARG A 195 -24.54 1.44 29.01
N ALA A 196 -25.63 0.75 29.32
CA ALA A 196 -25.61 -0.52 30.05
C ALA A 196 -25.05 -1.67 29.19
N GLU A 197 -25.26 -1.65 27.87
CA GLU A 197 -24.89 -2.75 26.95
C GLU A 197 -24.42 -2.23 25.57
N ALA A 198 -23.52 -2.97 24.90
CA ALA A 198 -23.05 -2.69 23.55
C ALA A 198 -24.10 -3.08 22.49
N ARG A 199 -24.26 -2.29 21.42
CA ARG A 199 -25.14 -2.63 20.28
C ARG A 199 -24.31 -3.18 19.10
N PRO A 200 -24.52 -4.44 18.68
CA PRO A 200 -23.81 -5.02 17.54
C PRO A 200 -24.00 -4.18 16.26
N GLY A 201 -22.91 -3.91 15.54
CA GLY A 201 -22.93 -3.26 14.22
C GLY A 201 -23.08 -1.73 14.20
N LYS A 202 -23.38 -1.09 15.33
CA LYS A 202 -23.32 0.39 15.46
C LYS A 202 -22.34 0.86 16.52
N ASP A 203 -22.27 0.16 17.66
CA ASP A 203 -21.50 0.59 18.84
C ASP A 203 -20.73 -0.58 19.50
N GLY A 204 -20.54 -1.70 18.78
CA GLY A 204 -19.92 -2.90 19.33
C GLY A 204 -19.74 -4.03 18.32
N VAL A 205 -18.87 -4.96 18.68
CA VAL A 205 -18.53 -6.16 17.90
C VAL A 205 -19.40 -7.33 18.38
N PRO A 206 -19.98 -8.17 17.50
CA PRO A 206 -20.68 -9.40 17.90
C PRO A 206 -19.81 -10.28 18.81
N SER A 207 -20.39 -10.97 19.81
CA SER A 207 -19.59 -11.69 20.81
C SER A 207 -18.72 -12.79 20.20
N GLU A 208 -19.18 -13.41 19.11
CA GLU A 208 -18.43 -14.40 18.35
C GLU A 208 -17.13 -13.83 17.76
N ALA A 209 -17.14 -12.53 17.39
CA ALA A 209 -16.02 -11.79 16.81
C ALA A 209 -15.17 -11.03 17.84
N GLN A 210 -15.51 -11.07 19.14
CA GLN A 210 -14.73 -10.48 20.23
C GLN A 210 -13.52 -11.37 20.60
N PHE A 211 -12.64 -11.64 19.62
CA PHE A 211 -11.56 -12.63 19.78
C PHE A 211 -10.61 -12.33 20.95
N ALA A 212 -10.38 -11.05 21.28
CA ALA A 212 -9.57 -10.68 22.45
C ALA A 212 -10.20 -11.18 23.76
N ARG A 213 -11.50 -10.93 23.94
CA ARG A 213 -12.26 -11.43 25.09
C ARG A 213 -12.27 -12.95 25.13
N ARG A 214 -12.54 -13.61 23.99
CA ARG A 214 -12.61 -15.07 23.91
C ARG A 214 -11.28 -15.72 24.29
N LEU A 215 -10.15 -15.15 23.90
CA LEU A 215 -8.82 -15.64 24.30
C LEU A 215 -8.56 -15.44 25.81
N ALA A 216 -8.98 -14.30 26.38
CA ALA A 216 -8.90 -14.08 27.83
C ALA A 216 -9.77 -15.05 28.65
N GLU A 217 -10.99 -15.37 28.18
CA GLU A 217 -11.86 -16.38 28.80
C GLU A 217 -11.24 -17.80 28.76
N ASN A 218 -10.30 -18.04 27.84
CA ASN A 218 -9.50 -19.26 27.74
C ASN A 218 -8.17 -19.19 28.51
N GLY A 219 -7.94 -18.11 29.27
CA GLY A 219 -6.82 -17.98 30.22
C GLY A 219 -5.57 -17.34 29.65
N CYS A 220 -5.62 -16.80 28.43
CA CYS A 220 -4.54 -15.99 27.89
C CYS A 220 -4.55 -14.60 28.53
N ARG A 221 -3.38 -14.01 28.76
CA ARG A 221 -3.28 -12.57 28.98
C ARG A 221 -3.30 -11.90 27.62
N VAL A 222 -4.19 -10.92 27.43
CA VAL A 222 -4.43 -10.33 26.11
C VAL A 222 -4.21 -8.83 26.15
N LEU A 223 -3.24 -8.34 25.40
CA LEU A 223 -3.06 -6.91 25.14
C LEU A 223 -3.83 -6.52 23.88
N VAL A 224 -4.61 -5.45 23.95
CA VAL A 224 -5.41 -4.92 22.85
C VAL A 224 -4.97 -3.49 22.55
N PRO A 225 -3.99 -3.29 21.65
CA PRO A 225 -3.57 -1.96 21.24
C PRO A 225 -4.66 -1.21 20.49
N MET A 226 -4.70 0.11 20.66
CA MET A 226 -5.48 1.01 19.80
C MET A 226 -4.69 1.33 18.53
N LEU A 227 -5.33 1.14 17.38
CA LEU A 227 -4.84 1.58 16.08
C LEU A 227 -5.39 2.97 15.73
N ILE A 228 -4.72 3.67 14.83
CA ILE A 228 -5.22 4.94 14.29
C ILE A 228 -6.43 4.67 13.39
N ASP A 229 -7.55 5.33 13.67
CA ASP A 229 -8.82 5.10 12.96
C ASP A 229 -8.93 5.82 11.60
N ARG A 230 -10.02 5.58 10.87
CA ARG A 230 -10.27 6.19 9.56
C ARG A 230 -11.12 7.47 9.63
N GLN A 231 -11.35 8.02 10.83
CA GLN A 231 -12.01 9.31 10.97
C GLN A 231 -11.10 10.45 10.51
N GLN A 232 -11.65 11.65 10.33
CA GLN A 232 -10.94 12.82 9.78
C GLN A 232 -10.88 14.00 10.76
N THR A 233 -11.38 13.82 11.98
CA THR A 233 -11.67 14.89 12.94
C THR A 233 -10.46 15.81 13.17
N TYR A 234 -9.27 15.23 13.28
CA TYR A 234 -8.01 15.91 13.61
C TYR A 234 -7.07 16.13 12.41
N SER A 235 -7.45 15.69 11.20
CA SER A 235 -6.60 15.73 10.00
C SER A 235 -6.45 17.15 9.44
N GLY A 236 -5.57 17.94 10.03
CA GLY A 236 -5.23 19.29 9.56
C GLY A 236 -4.69 20.19 10.68
N THR A 237 -4.55 21.48 10.37
CA THR A 237 -4.21 22.52 11.34
C THR A 237 -5.40 23.44 11.54
N PRO A 238 -6.04 23.45 12.73
CA PRO A 238 -7.13 24.37 13.04
C PRO A 238 -6.75 25.82 12.76
N GLY A 239 -7.65 26.57 12.12
CA GLY A 239 -7.41 27.96 11.74
C GLY A 239 -6.60 28.17 10.45
N ILE A 240 -5.99 27.11 9.89
CA ILE A 240 -5.26 27.17 8.60
C ILE A 240 -5.98 26.35 7.54
N ARG A 241 -6.02 25.02 7.72
CA ARG A 241 -6.65 24.09 6.78
C ARG A 241 -6.95 22.78 7.46
N MET A 242 -8.21 22.36 7.38
CA MET A 242 -8.61 20.99 7.68
C MET A 242 -8.72 20.19 6.38
N THR A 243 -8.59 18.88 6.45
CA THR A 243 -8.68 17.99 5.29
C THR A 243 -9.79 16.97 5.50
N ASN A 244 -10.14 16.26 4.41
CA ASN A 244 -10.98 15.07 4.50
C ASN A 244 -10.20 13.76 4.58
N GLN A 245 -8.89 13.84 4.83
CA GLN A 245 -8.03 12.68 4.93
C GLN A 245 -8.38 11.89 6.20
N PRO A 246 -8.53 10.56 6.12
CA PRO A 246 -8.51 9.71 7.31
C PRO A 246 -7.27 10.03 8.17
N HIS A 247 -7.35 9.88 9.50
CA HIS A 247 -6.20 10.08 10.39
C HIS A 247 -5.02 9.22 9.96
N ARG A 248 -5.29 7.99 9.48
CA ARG A 248 -4.29 7.10 8.88
C ARG A 248 -3.58 7.71 7.67
N GLU A 249 -4.33 8.29 6.73
CA GLU A 249 -3.75 8.94 5.55
C GLU A 249 -2.96 10.18 5.93
N PHE A 250 -3.48 10.99 6.85
CA PHE A 250 -2.83 12.23 7.27
C PHE A 250 -1.44 11.95 7.87
N ILE A 251 -1.34 10.95 8.76
CA ILE A 251 -0.06 10.52 9.32
C ILE A 251 0.82 9.86 8.26
N TYR A 252 0.25 9.00 7.40
CA TYR A 252 0.99 8.34 6.32
C TYR A 252 1.71 9.36 5.42
N ARG A 253 1.01 10.42 5.00
CA ARG A 253 1.59 11.43 4.09
C ARG A 253 2.81 12.14 4.70
N ALA A 254 2.72 12.53 5.97
CA ALA A 254 3.86 13.15 6.67
C ALA A 254 5.00 12.15 6.91
N ALA A 255 4.66 10.89 7.23
CA ALA A 255 5.64 9.83 7.47
C ALA A 255 6.40 9.43 6.20
N PHE A 256 5.70 9.36 5.07
CA PHE A 256 6.24 8.94 3.77
C PHE A 256 7.43 9.80 3.34
N GLU A 257 7.29 11.14 3.42
CA GLU A 257 8.37 12.08 3.10
C GLU A 257 9.61 11.87 3.97
N MET A 258 9.41 11.39 5.19
CA MET A 258 10.49 11.08 6.13
C MET A 258 11.04 9.67 5.95
N GLY A 259 10.62 8.90 4.94
CA GLY A 259 11.02 7.50 4.74
C GLY A 259 10.46 6.54 5.78
N ARG A 260 9.33 6.89 6.41
CA ARG A 260 8.60 6.08 7.39
C ARG A 260 7.21 5.74 6.85
N HIS A 261 6.51 4.87 7.56
CA HIS A 261 5.16 4.47 7.21
C HIS A 261 4.31 4.24 8.47
N LEU A 262 3.01 4.55 8.41
CA LEU A 262 2.09 4.32 9.53
C LEU A 262 2.09 2.86 9.99
N ILE A 263 2.01 1.92 9.04
CA ILE A 263 2.20 0.47 9.28
C ILE A 263 3.44 0.21 10.13
N GLY A 264 4.59 0.82 9.81
CA GLY A 264 5.82 0.67 10.58
C GLY A 264 5.71 1.18 12.01
N TYR A 265 5.08 2.33 12.21
CA TYR A 265 4.84 2.86 13.56
C TYR A 265 3.94 1.94 14.39
N GLU A 266 2.85 1.42 13.82
CA GLU A 266 1.95 0.49 14.51
C GLU A 266 2.64 -0.86 14.77
N VAL A 267 3.45 -1.36 13.82
CA VAL A 267 4.32 -2.54 14.04
C VAL A 267 5.31 -2.26 15.18
N GLN A 268 5.98 -1.11 15.22
CA GLN A 268 6.92 -0.76 16.31
C GLN A 268 6.23 -0.74 17.68
N LYS A 269 4.98 -0.26 17.77
CA LYS A 269 4.18 -0.34 19.01
C LYS A 269 3.93 -1.78 19.43
N VAL A 270 3.61 -2.67 18.48
CA VAL A 270 3.47 -4.11 18.74
C VAL A 270 4.80 -4.73 19.17
N LEU A 271 5.91 -4.40 18.51
CA LEU A 271 7.23 -4.93 18.87
C LEU A 271 7.72 -4.45 20.23
N ALA A 272 7.39 -3.22 20.63
CA ALA A 272 7.63 -2.75 22.00
C ALA A 272 6.82 -3.56 23.03
N ALA A 273 5.58 -3.93 22.72
CA ALA A 273 4.82 -4.85 23.57
C ALA A 273 5.45 -6.26 23.62
N VAL A 274 5.98 -6.76 22.50
CA VAL A 274 6.75 -8.02 22.47
C VAL A 274 8.00 -7.92 23.35
N ASP A 275 8.70 -6.78 23.35
CA ASP A 275 9.86 -6.54 24.23
C ASP A 275 9.47 -6.69 25.70
N TRP A 276 8.29 -6.21 26.09
CA TRP A 276 7.78 -6.33 27.46
C TRP A 276 7.37 -7.76 27.79
N LEU A 277 6.60 -8.42 26.92
CA LEU A 277 6.12 -9.79 27.10
C LEU A 277 7.25 -10.83 27.14
N SER A 278 8.31 -10.61 26.35
CA SER A 278 9.46 -11.52 26.26
C SER A 278 10.15 -11.74 27.61
N GLY A 279 10.09 -10.74 28.51
CA GLY A 279 10.66 -10.83 29.86
C GLY A 279 9.99 -11.89 30.75
N GLU A 280 8.84 -12.42 30.35
CA GLU A 280 8.04 -13.35 31.16
C GLU A 280 8.14 -14.82 30.76
N GLY A 281 8.86 -15.13 29.68
CA GLY A 281 9.15 -16.50 29.24
C GLY A 281 7.93 -17.32 28.79
N ARG A 282 6.78 -16.67 28.56
CA ARG A 282 5.57 -17.31 28.01
C ARG A 282 5.55 -17.23 26.48
N ARG A 283 4.78 -18.13 25.86
CA ARG A 283 4.53 -18.09 24.42
C ARG A 283 3.73 -16.84 24.06
N ILE A 284 4.14 -16.18 22.98
CA ILE A 284 3.56 -14.92 22.49
C ILE A 284 2.83 -15.17 21.17
N GLY A 285 1.53 -14.94 21.16
CA GLY A 285 0.71 -14.94 19.95
C GLY A 285 0.39 -13.52 19.48
N VAL A 286 0.17 -13.35 18.17
CA VAL A 286 -0.46 -12.15 17.62
C VAL A 286 -1.68 -12.53 16.81
N VAL A 287 -2.78 -11.80 16.96
CA VAL A 287 -4.01 -12.01 16.21
C VAL A 287 -4.59 -10.67 15.78
N GLY A 288 -5.19 -10.59 14.61
CA GLY A 288 -5.91 -9.39 14.25
C GLY A 288 -6.88 -9.52 13.08
N TYR A 289 -7.71 -8.50 12.94
CA TYR A 289 -8.75 -8.38 11.91
C TYR A 289 -8.58 -7.08 11.12
N GLY A 290 -8.70 -7.12 9.79
CA GLY A 290 -8.64 -5.91 8.95
C GLY A 290 -7.26 -5.24 8.99
N GLU A 291 -7.17 -3.95 9.37
CA GLU A 291 -5.85 -3.33 9.65
C GLU A 291 -5.11 -4.06 10.76
N GLY A 292 -5.81 -4.55 11.79
CA GLY A 292 -5.18 -5.36 12.82
C GLY A 292 -4.63 -6.67 12.27
N GLY A 293 -5.27 -7.24 11.25
CA GLY A 293 -4.79 -8.41 10.52
C GLY A 293 -3.50 -8.11 9.78
N LEU A 294 -3.44 -6.97 9.08
CA LEU A 294 -2.23 -6.44 8.45
C LEU A 294 -1.09 -6.29 9.47
N ILE A 295 -1.33 -5.56 10.56
CA ILE A 295 -0.31 -5.27 11.57
C ILE A 295 0.14 -6.55 12.29
N ALA A 296 -0.78 -7.48 12.59
CA ALA A 296 -0.46 -8.78 13.18
C ALA A 296 0.47 -9.58 12.26
N PHE A 297 0.14 -9.64 10.98
CA PHE A 297 0.92 -10.35 9.97
C PHE A 297 2.31 -9.74 9.81
N HIS A 298 2.38 -8.42 9.67
CA HIS A 298 3.65 -7.70 9.52
C HIS A 298 4.51 -7.77 10.78
N ALA A 299 3.93 -7.70 11.97
CA ALA A 299 4.67 -7.87 13.22
C ALA A 299 5.27 -9.29 13.35
N ALA A 300 4.50 -10.33 13.00
CA ALA A 300 5.01 -11.70 12.97
C ALA A 300 6.13 -11.89 11.93
N ALA A 301 6.01 -11.26 10.76
CA ALA A 301 7.06 -11.23 9.74
C ALA A 301 8.27 -10.37 10.17
N ALA A 302 8.09 -9.39 11.04
CA ALA A 302 9.14 -8.52 11.54
C ALA A 302 9.98 -9.15 12.66
N ASP A 303 9.35 -9.92 13.56
CA ASP A 303 10.00 -10.35 14.81
C ASP A 303 9.89 -11.87 15.04
N PRO A 304 11.02 -12.59 15.13
CA PRO A 304 11.03 -14.04 15.31
C PRO A 304 10.55 -14.51 16.69
N ARG A 305 10.40 -13.61 17.68
CA ARG A 305 9.95 -13.95 19.04
C ARG A 305 8.45 -14.22 19.16
N ILE A 306 7.65 -13.84 18.16
CA ILE A 306 6.22 -14.14 18.12
C ILE A 306 6.03 -15.60 17.69
N ASP A 307 5.52 -16.46 18.57
CA ASP A 307 5.43 -17.90 18.33
C ASP A 307 4.35 -18.32 17.31
N ALA A 308 3.25 -17.57 17.25
CA ALA A 308 2.14 -17.86 16.35
C ALA A 308 1.39 -16.58 15.94
N ALA A 309 0.94 -16.54 14.68
CA ALA A 309 0.14 -15.46 14.13
C ALA A 309 -1.19 -15.98 13.59
N ALA A 310 -2.27 -15.24 13.86
CA ALA A 310 -3.58 -15.51 13.27
C ALA A 310 -4.13 -14.25 12.58
N VAL A 311 -4.35 -14.33 11.27
CA VAL A 311 -4.65 -13.18 10.40
C VAL A 311 -6.04 -13.35 9.81
N SER A 312 -6.92 -12.42 10.12
CA SER A 312 -8.31 -12.39 9.67
C SER A 312 -8.58 -11.13 8.84
N GLY A 313 -9.33 -11.27 7.75
CA GLY A 313 -9.80 -10.12 6.96
C GLY A 313 -8.69 -9.27 6.31
N TYR A 314 -7.56 -9.87 5.94
CA TYR A 314 -6.43 -9.17 5.30
C TYR A 314 -5.71 -9.99 4.20
N PHE A 315 -5.26 -11.20 4.52
CA PHE A 315 -4.35 -11.98 3.68
C PHE A 315 -4.93 -12.26 2.28
N GLY A 316 -4.17 -11.97 1.22
CA GLY A 316 -4.57 -12.23 -0.16
C GLY A 316 -3.59 -11.69 -1.20
N PRO A 317 -3.91 -11.80 -2.50
CA PRO A 317 -3.06 -11.24 -3.56
C PRO A 317 -2.91 -9.72 -3.39
N ARG A 318 -1.68 -9.21 -3.58
CA ARG A 318 -1.32 -7.81 -3.28
C ARG A 318 -1.08 -6.96 -4.52
N GLU A 319 -1.20 -7.53 -5.71
CA GLU A 319 -0.98 -6.87 -7.00
C GLU A 319 -1.96 -5.71 -7.23
N ALA A 320 -3.12 -5.73 -6.58
CA ALA A 320 -4.11 -4.65 -6.63
C ALA A 320 -4.00 -3.64 -5.48
N VAL A 321 -2.93 -3.67 -4.66
CA VAL A 321 -2.79 -2.76 -3.49
C VAL A 321 -2.90 -1.28 -3.84
N TRP A 322 -2.53 -0.88 -5.06
CA TRP A 322 -2.66 0.50 -5.54
C TRP A 322 -4.12 1.00 -5.58
N GLN A 323 -5.11 0.11 -5.54
CA GLN A 323 -6.54 0.44 -5.43
C GLN A 323 -7.01 0.59 -3.98
N GLU A 324 -6.19 0.17 -3.02
CA GLU A 324 -6.51 0.29 -1.59
C GLU A 324 -6.23 1.72 -1.09
N PRO A 325 -6.75 2.11 0.09
CA PRO A 325 -6.45 3.40 0.67
C PRO A 325 -4.93 3.63 0.76
N ILE A 326 -4.48 4.84 0.41
CA ILE A 326 -3.06 5.16 0.23
C ILE A 326 -2.19 4.85 1.46
N TYR A 327 -2.75 4.84 2.66
CA TYR A 327 -2.06 4.43 3.88
C TYR A 327 -1.71 2.93 3.96
N ARG A 328 -2.03 2.13 2.93
CA ARG A 328 -1.57 0.75 2.73
C ARG A 328 -0.50 0.62 1.63
N ASN A 329 -0.18 1.70 0.90
CA ASN A 329 0.80 1.68 -0.17
C ASN A 329 2.22 1.75 0.39
N VAL A 330 2.93 0.63 0.33
CA VAL A 330 4.33 0.54 0.78
C VAL A 330 5.23 0.60 -0.44
N PHE A 331 6.05 1.65 -0.52
CA PHE A 331 6.96 1.86 -1.64
C PHE A 331 7.92 0.68 -1.81
N GLY A 332 8.01 0.18 -3.05
CA GLY A 332 8.86 -0.95 -3.40
C GLY A 332 8.40 -2.31 -2.86
N LEU A 333 7.28 -2.46 -2.13
CA LEU A 333 6.92 -3.74 -1.51
C LEU A 333 6.87 -4.91 -2.51
N LEU A 334 6.11 -4.73 -3.60
CA LEU A 334 5.82 -5.79 -4.59
C LEU A 334 7.01 -6.26 -5.41
N ASP A 335 8.15 -5.55 -5.35
CA ASP A 335 9.40 -5.96 -5.97
C ASP A 335 9.94 -7.28 -5.38
N GLU A 336 9.71 -7.50 -4.07
CA GLU A 336 10.21 -8.69 -3.37
C GLU A 336 9.12 -9.45 -2.61
N PHE A 337 8.01 -8.78 -2.27
CA PHE A 337 7.03 -9.31 -1.33
C PHE A 337 5.60 -9.18 -1.87
N GLY A 338 4.87 -10.29 -1.88
CA GLY A 338 3.43 -10.33 -1.62
C GLY A 338 3.17 -11.01 -0.27
N ASP A 339 1.90 -11.32 0.03
CA ASP A 339 1.54 -11.96 1.29
C ASP A 339 2.12 -13.39 1.38
N ALA A 340 2.19 -14.12 0.27
CA ALA A 340 2.82 -15.44 0.23
C ALA A 340 4.32 -15.39 0.59
N GLU A 341 5.05 -14.39 0.10
CA GLU A 341 6.46 -14.18 0.45
C GLU A 341 6.63 -13.76 1.92
N LEU A 342 5.76 -12.88 2.44
CA LEU A 342 5.80 -12.46 3.84
C LEU A 342 5.48 -13.61 4.81
N ALA A 343 4.63 -14.56 4.42
CA ALA A 343 4.43 -15.79 5.19
C ALA A 343 5.75 -16.58 5.34
N GLY A 344 6.64 -16.47 4.36
CA GLY A 344 7.98 -17.01 4.42
C GLY A 344 8.88 -16.39 5.49
N LEU A 345 8.63 -15.15 5.93
CA LEU A 345 9.33 -14.56 7.09
C LEU A 345 8.76 -15.03 8.44
N ILE A 346 7.58 -15.65 8.44
CA ILE A 346 6.98 -16.23 9.65
C ILE A 346 7.47 -17.66 9.85
N ALA A 347 7.62 -18.41 8.76
CA ALA A 347 8.11 -19.79 8.77
C ALA A 347 9.42 -19.95 9.60
N PRO A 348 9.57 -21.07 10.35
CA PRO A 348 8.63 -22.21 10.44
C PRO A 348 7.51 -22.03 11.47
N ARG A 349 7.41 -20.86 12.11
CA ARG A 349 6.39 -20.56 13.13
C ARG A 349 4.99 -20.59 12.53
N THR A 350 3.99 -20.75 13.39
CA THR A 350 2.61 -20.98 12.95
C THR A 350 1.98 -19.71 12.38
N LEU A 351 1.43 -19.80 11.17
CA LEU A 351 0.55 -18.80 10.59
C LEU A 351 -0.81 -19.42 10.29
N ILE A 352 -1.86 -18.82 10.84
CA ILE A 352 -3.25 -19.18 10.59
C ILE A 352 -3.89 -18.04 9.82
N VAL A 353 -4.39 -18.34 8.62
CA VAL A 353 -5.14 -17.40 7.80
C VAL A 353 -6.62 -17.73 7.91
N GLU A 354 -7.44 -16.71 8.13
CA GLU A 354 -8.89 -16.82 8.10
C GLU A 354 -9.46 -16.06 6.89
N ALA A 355 -10.06 -16.81 5.96
CA ALA A 355 -10.87 -16.26 4.89
C ALA A 355 -12.26 -15.89 5.45
N CYS A 356 -12.47 -14.62 5.72
CA CYS A 356 -13.71 -14.05 6.24
C CYS A 356 -14.04 -12.73 5.53
N ARG A 357 -15.14 -12.09 5.95
CA ARG A 357 -15.48 -10.75 5.48
C ARG A 357 -14.36 -9.77 5.83
N HIS A 358 -13.91 -8.95 4.88
CA HIS A 358 -12.97 -7.86 5.17
C HIS A 358 -13.76 -6.62 5.65
N PRO A 359 -13.10 -5.62 6.28
CA PRO A 359 -13.67 -4.30 6.41
C PRO A 359 -14.03 -3.75 5.02
N GLU A 360 -15.26 -3.26 4.86
CA GLU A 360 -15.74 -2.68 3.59
C GLU A 360 -15.51 -1.17 3.62
N ILE A 361 -14.55 -0.68 2.83
CA ILE A 361 -14.23 0.74 2.69
C ILE A 361 -14.57 1.15 1.27
N ALA A 362 -15.61 1.97 1.09
CA ALA A 362 -16.08 2.40 -0.24
C ALA A 362 -15.30 3.60 -0.82
N GLY A 363 -14.48 4.26 0.00
CA GLY A 363 -13.75 5.47 -0.36
C GLY A 363 -13.29 6.23 0.89
N PRO A 364 -12.50 7.31 0.71
CA PRO A 364 -12.21 8.22 1.81
C PRO A 364 -13.48 8.95 2.28
N PRO A 365 -13.46 9.60 3.47
CA PRO A 365 -14.51 10.52 3.88
C PRO A 365 -14.83 11.53 2.76
N ALA A 366 -16.12 11.77 2.51
CA ALA A 366 -16.54 12.67 1.45
C ALA A 366 -15.99 14.10 1.69
N PRO A 367 -15.56 14.82 0.64
CA PRO A 367 -15.19 16.23 0.77
C PRO A 367 -16.35 17.05 1.34
N SER A 368 -16.02 18.03 2.19
CA SER A 368 -16.99 19.00 2.73
C SER A 368 -16.41 20.41 2.66
N GLN A 369 -17.20 21.43 3.00
CA GLN A 369 -16.72 22.81 3.01
C GLN A 369 -15.48 22.93 3.92
N GLY A 370 -14.35 23.38 3.32
CA GLY A 370 -13.08 23.51 4.03
C GLY A 370 -12.33 22.20 4.33
N ARG A 371 -12.78 21.05 3.80
CA ARG A 371 -12.12 19.73 3.96
C ARG A 371 -12.11 18.96 2.64
N ALA A 372 -10.95 18.88 2.01
CA ALA A 372 -10.71 18.13 0.77
C ALA A 372 -9.25 17.64 0.70
N GLY A 373 -8.94 16.80 -0.28
CA GLY A 373 -7.58 16.31 -0.56
C GLY A 373 -7.24 14.89 -0.08
N ALA A 374 -8.24 14.07 0.26
CA ALA A 374 -8.05 12.63 0.50
C ALA A 374 -7.82 11.85 -0.79
N ALA A 375 -6.94 10.86 -0.73
CA ALA A 375 -6.69 9.94 -1.84
C ALA A 375 -7.85 8.96 -2.02
N PRO A 376 -8.21 8.57 -3.25
CA PRO A 376 -9.15 7.49 -3.48
C PRO A 376 -8.57 6.16 -2.98
N GLY A 377 -9.45 5.21 -2.67
CA GLY A 377 -9.05 3.85 -2.34
C GLY A 377 -10.19 3.08 -1.71
N VAL A 378 -10.26 1.78 -1.98
CA VAL A 378 -11.33 0.89 -1.51
C VAL A 378 -10.77 -0.36 -0.86
N VAL A 379 -11.50 -0.91 0.09
CA VAL A 379 -11.24 -2.25 0.64
C VAL A 379 -12.50 -3.05 0.47
N THR A 380 -12.40 -4.18 -0.21
CA THR A 380 -13.50 -5.11 -0.45
C THR A 380 -13.12 -6.50 0.02
N THR A 381 -14.11 -7.34 0.29
CA THR A 381 -13.87 -8.75 0.63
C THR A 381 -13.41 -9.52 -0.62
N PRO A 382 -12.18 -10.08 -0.65
CA PRO A 382 -11.73 -10.92 -1.76
C PRO A 382 -12.54 -12.21 -1.84
N THR A 383 -12.50 -12.89 -2.99
CA THR A 383 -13.10 -14.22 -3.10
C THR A 383 -12.29 -15.23 -2.27
N VAL A 384 -12.95 -16.25 -1.73
CA VAL A 384 -12.26 -17.34 -1.02
C VAL A 384 -11.20 -17.98 -1.91
N GLN A 385 -11.46 -18.10 -3.21
CA GLN A 385 -10.52 -18.67 -4.18
C GLN A 385 -9.26 -17.83 -4.31
N ALA A 386 -9.35 -16.50 -4.24
CA ALA A 386 -8.18 -15.62 -4.28
C ALA A 386 -7.32 -15.80 -3.01
N VAL A 387 -7.94 -15.88 -1.83
CA VAL A 387 -7.24 -16.16 -0.57
C VAL A 387 -6.59 -17.54 -0.59
N GLU A 388 -7.31 -18.57 -1.06
CA GLU A 388 -6.81 -19.93 -1.23
C GLU A 388 -5.62 -20.00 -2.18
N ALA A 389 -5.69 -19.30 -3.32
CA ALA A 389 -4.61 -19.29 -4.31
C ALA A 389 -3.33 -18.67 -3.73
N GLU A 390 -3.45 -17.55 -3.01
CA GLU A 390 -2.31 -16.92 -2.34
C GLU A 390 -1.77 -17.79 -1.19
N PHE A 391 -2.66 -18.45 -0.44
CA PHE A 391 -2.26 -19.38 0.62
C PHE A 391 -1.51 -20.60 0.06
N GLN A 392 -1.97 -21.15 -1.07
CA GLN A 392 -1.29 -22.23 -1.78
C GLN A 392 0.07 -21.78 -2.35
N ARG A 393 0.20 -20.52 -2.80
CA ARG A 393 1.50 -19.95 -3.14
C ARG A 393 2.43 -19.95 -1.93
N ALA A 394 1.96 -19.49 -0.76
CA ALA A 394 2.73 -19.51 0.47
C ALA A 394 3.22 -20.92 0.82
N GLN A 395 2.33 -21.93 0.78
CA GLN A 395 2.70 -23.33 1.03
C GLN A 395 3.79 -23.86 0.09
N LYS A 396 3.74 -23.48 -1.19
CA LYS A 396 4.77 -23.87 -2.17
C LYS A 396 6.11 -23.20 -1.90
N LEU A 397 6.11 -21.94 -1.48
CA LEU A 397 7.33 -21.18 -1.16
C LEU A 397 7.98 -21.68 0.13
N VAL A 398 7.20 -22.14 1.10
CA VAL A 398 7.68 -22.62 2.40
C VAL A 398 7.08 -23.98 2.80
N PRO A 399 7.53 -25.09 2.19
CA PRO A 399 6.94 -26.41 2.41
C PRO A 399 7.06 -26.94 3.85
N ASN A 400 8.02 -26.42 4.63
CA ASN A 400 8.23 -26.79 6.04
C ASN A 400 7.52 -25.86 7.03
N ALA A 401 6.70 -24.92 6.56
CA ALA A 401 5.99 -23.98 7.43
C ALA A 401 4.72 -24.58 8.01
N THR A 402 4.37 -24.16 9.22
CA THR A 402 3.09 -24.52 9.85
C THR A 402 2.01 -23.52 9.41
N LEU A 403 1.39 -23.78 8.27
CA LEU A 403 0.34 -22.93 7.69
C LEU A 403 -1.03 -23.58 7.83
N SER A 404 -2.04 -22.81 8.26
CA SER A 404 -3.45 -23.25 8.31
C SER A 404 -4.36 -22.23 7.67
N LEU A 405 -5.33 -22.69 6.88
CA LEU A 405 -6.40 -21.86 6.32
C LEU A 405 -7.74 -22.25 6.93
N VAL A 406 -8.45 -21.29 7.48
CA VAL A 406 -9.80 -21.44 8.04
C VAL A 406 -10.76 -20.58 7.22
N LYS A 407 -11.99 -21.06 7.01
CA LYS A 407 -13.03 -20.32 6.30
C LYS A 407 -14.13 -19.93 7.27
N SER A 408 -14.51 -18.65 7.27
CA SER A 408 -15.67 -18.17 7.99
C SER A 408 -16.88 -18.13 7.06
N GLY A 409 -17.76 -19.13 7.18
CA GLY A 409 -18.88 -19.33 6.26
C GLY A 409 -18.40 -19.54 4.81
N ASP A 410 -18.96 -18.77 3.89
CA ASP A 410 -18.60 -18.70 2.47
C ASP A 410 -17.46 -17.70 2.18
N GLY A 411 -16.71 -17.30 3.20
CA GLY A 411 -15.74 -16.21 3.14
C GLY A 411 -16.34 -14.84 3.45
N ARG A 412 -17.63 -14.76 3.82
CA ARG A 412 -18.29 -13.52 4.26
C ARG A 412 -18.76 -13.56 5.70
N GLY A 413 -18.38 -14.59 6.45
CA GLY A 413 -18.65 -14.68 7.89
C GLY A 413 -17.84 -13.68 8.72
N LEU A 414 -18.17 -13.64 10.02
CA LEU A 414 -17.49 -12.80 11.01
C LEU A 414 -16.04 -13.27 11.25
N PRO A 415 -15.14 -12.37 11.68
CA PRO A 415 -13.78 -12.75 12.02
C PRO A 415 -13.70 -13.51 13.35
N GLY A 416 -12.60 -14.22 13.58
CA GLY A 416 -12.31 -14.86 14.87
C GLY A 416 -13.10 -16.15 15.10
N THR A 417 -13.27 -16.97 14.06
CA THR A 417 -13.95 -18.27 14.14
C THR A 417 -13.32 -19.20 15.18
N ASP A 418 -14.14 -20.15 15.65
CA ASP A 418 -13.70 -21.16 16.61
C ASP A 418 -12.51 -21.97 16.11
N GLY A 419 -12.47 -22.27 14.81
CA GLY A 419 -11.34 -22.95 14.18
C GLY A 419 -10.05 -22.15 14.24
N MET A 420 -10.11 -20.85 13.93
CA MET A 420 -8.96 -19.95 14.00
C MET A 420 -8.43 -19.81 15.44
N LEU A 421 -9.33 -19.55 16.41
CA LEU A 421 -8.93 -19.37 17.80
C LEU A 421 -8.40 -20.67 18.43
N SER A 422 -9.00 -21.82 18.09
CA SER A 422 -8.50 -23.14 18.53
C SER A 422 -7.13 -23.42 17.95
N GLY A 423 -6.91 -23.11 16.68
CA GLY A 423 -5.60 -23.23 16.04
C GLY A 423 -4.53 -22.38 16.73
N LEU A 424 -4.86 -21.13 17.06
CA LEU A 424 -3.93 -20.21 17.74
C LEU A 424 -3.60 -20.70 19.15
N LEU A 425 -4.60 -21.10 19.94
CA LEU A 425 -4.40 -21.65 21.28
C LEU A 425 -3.52 -22.91 21.25
N SER A 426 -3.77 -23.81 20.30
CA SER A 426 -2.97 -25.02 20.10
C SER A 426 -1.51 -24.69 19.76
N ALA A 427 -1.30 -23.74 18.85
CA ALA A 427 0.04 -23.28 18.46
C ALA A 427 0.82 -22.65 19.63
N LEU A 428 0.12 -22.03 20.58
CA LEU A 428 0.70 -21.48 21.81
C LEU A 428 0.87 -22.54 22.93
N GLY A 429 0.59 -23.82 22.65
CA GLY A 429 0.76 -24.92 23.60
C GLY A 429 -0.38 -25.07 24.61
N VAL A 430 -1.52 -24.41 24.39
CA VAL A 430 -2.69 -24.53 25.25
C VAL A 430 -3.41 -25.85 24.95
N LYS A 431 -3.37 -26.77 25.91
CA LYS A 431 -3.91 -28.14 25.74
C LYS A 431 -5.43 -28.26 25.83
N ARG A 432 -6.09 -27.26 26.41
CA ARG A 432 -7.56 -27.28 26.58
C ARG A 432 -8.20 -26.74 25.30
N GLY A 433 -9.28 -27.40 24.86
CA GLY A 433 -10.08 -26.92 23.74
C GLY A 433 -10.71 -25.55 24.03
N LEU A 434 -11.02 -24.82 22.95
CA LEU A 434 -11.68 -23.53 23.03
C LEU A 434 -13.03 -23.69 23.75
N LYS A 435 -13.25 -22.88 24.78
CA LYS A 435 -14.57 -22.80 25.42
C LYS A 435 -15.59 -22.18 24.47
N ALA A 436 -16.82 -22.67 24.54
CA ALA A 436 -17.95 -22.02 23.90
C ALA A 436 -18.04 -20.54 24.32
N ASP A 437 -18.45 -19.67 23.40
CA ASP A 437 -18.68 -18.27 23.71
C ASP A 437 -19.69 -18.16 24.86
N SER A 438 -19.24 -17.54 25.96
CA SER A 438 -20.06 -17.37 27.15
C SER A 438 -21.21 -16.40 26.94
N ARG A 439 -21.20 -15.59 25.86
CA ARG A 439 -22.15 -14.50 25.54
C ARG A 439 -22.36 -13.48 26.65
N SER A 440 -21.61 -13.60 27.75
CA SER A 440 -21.71 -12.79 28.95
C SER A 440 -20.80 -11.57 28.81
N ALA A 441 -21.37 -10.44 28.38
CA ALA A 441 -20.62 -9.20 28.19
C ALA A 441 -19.85 -8.79 29.46
N PRO A 442 -18.59 -8.32 29.34
CA PRO A 442 -17.89 -7.70 30.46
C PRO A 442 -18.62 -6.46 30.98
N LYS A 443 -18.45 -6.20 32.27
CA LYS A 443 -19.03 -5.03 32.93
C LYS A 443 -17.99 -3.91 32.96
N ALA A 444 -18.38 -2.72 32.48
CA ALA A 444 -17.58 -1.51 32.59
C ALA A 444 -17.60 -0.96 34.03
N VAL A 445 -16.57 -0.21 34.38
CA VAL A 445 -16.57 0.68 35.56
C VAL A 445 -17.13 2.03 35.11
N GLU A 446 -18.10 2.58 35.85
CA GLU A 446 -18.88 3.77 35.45
C GLU A 446 -17.98 5.00 35.17
N ASP A 447 -16.94 5.21 35.98
CA ASP A 447 -16.01 6.34 35.88
C ASP A 447 -14.61 5.93 35.38
N ALA A 448 -14.55 5.04 34.39
CA ALA A 448 -13.27 4.65 33.80
C ALA A 448 -12.50 5.90 33.31
N PRO A 449 -11.25 6.13 33.78
CA PRO A 449 -10.53 7.40 33.62
C PRO A 449 -10.06 7.68 32.20
N ASP A 450 -9.98 6.64 31.35
CA ASP A 450 -9.32 6.71 30.05
C ASP A 450 -10.25 6.27 28.92
N ARG A 451 -10.65 7.22 28.08
CA ARG A 451 -11.59 7.01 26.97
C ARG A 451 -10.85 6.74 25.67
N ALA A 452 -11.41 5.85 24.84
CA ALA A 452 -10.90 5.55 23.50
C ALA A 452 -10.56 6.81 22.66
N GLU A 453 -11.46 7.80 22.61
CA GLU A 453 -11.25 9.03 21.84
C GLU A 453 -10.03 9.83 22.32
N ALA A 454 -9.82 9.89 23.64
CA ALA A 454 -8.69 10.60 24.23
C ALA A 454 -7.37 9.87 23.93
N ARG A 455 -7.34 8.54 24.02
CA ARG A 455 -6.20 7.71 23.60
C ARG A 455 -5.88 7.92 22.12
N LEU A 456 -6.90 7.90 21.26
CA LEU A 456 -6.72 8.10 19.83
C LEU A 456 -6.09 9.46 19.54
N LYS A 457 -6.61 10.54 20.16
CA LYS A 457 -6.08 11.89 19.97
C LYS A 457 -4.63 12.01 20.43
N ARG A 458 -4.28 11.46 21.61
CA ARG A 458 -2.89 11.46 22.09
C ARG A 458 -1.97 10.72 21.14
N GLN A 459 -2.34 9.52 20.71
CA GLN A 459 -1.52 8.75 19.77
C GLN A 459 -1.40 9.44 18.40
N PHE A 460 -2.45 10.10 17.92
CA PHE A 460 -2.40 10.90 16.70
C PHE A 460 -1.40 12.06 16.84
N ASP A 461 -1.51 12.85 17.92
CA ASP A 461 -0.63 13.99 18.18
C ASP A 461 0.83 13.56 18.32
N GLN A 462 1.09 12.46 19.03
CA GLN A 462 2.42 11.89 19.19
C GLN A 462 3.05 11.51 17.83
N LEU A 463 2.28 10.89 16.94
CA LEU A 463 2.78 10.51 15.61
C LEU A 463 3.00 11.73 14.71
N VAL A 464 2.12 12.73 14.76
CA VAL A 464 2.33 14.00 14.04
C VAL A 464 3.58 14.70 14.55
N GLU A 465 3.75 14.87 15.87
CA GLU A 465 4.93 15.51 16.45
C GLU A 465 6.20 14.71 16.16
N HIS A 466 6.13 13.38 16.16
CA HIS A 466 7.25 12.53 15.77
C HIS A 466 7.71 12.84 14.33
N THR A 467 6.80 12.97 13.37
CA THR A 467 7.18 13.37 12.00
C THR A 467 7.77 14.77 11.92
N GLN A 468 7.30 15.72 12.73
CA GLN A 468 7.88 17.07 12.79
C GLN A 468 9.28 17.07 13.39
N TYR A 469 9.52 16.22 14.39
CA TYR A 469 10.87 15.99 14.92
C TYR A 469 11.79 15.42 13.84
N LEU A 470 11.36 14.39 13.10
CA LEU A 470 12.14 13.81 12.00
C LEU A 470 12.49 14.84 10.92
N LEU A 471 11.56 15.73 10.57
CA LEU A 471 11.79 16.81 9.61
C LEU A 471 12.90 17.77 10.09
N ARG A 472 12.87 18.16 11.36
CA ARG A 472 13.92 19.02 11.95
C ARG A 472 15.28 18.32 11.97
N GLU A 473 15.31 17.02 12.24
CA GLU A 473 16.55 16.23 12.23
C GLU A 473 17.09 15.95 10.81
N ALA A 474 16.25 16.09 9.77
CA ALA A 474 16.57 15.65 8.42
C ALA A 474 17.80 16.36 7.84
N GLU A 475 18.08 17.61 8.23
CA GLU A 475 19.27 18.31 7.77
C GLU A 475 20.58 17.67 8.26
N PHE A 476 20.62 17.19 9.51
CA PHE A 476 21.79 16.53 10.07
C PHE A 476 21.99 15.15 9.45
N ARG A 477 20.89 14.43 9.22
CA ARG A 477 20.91 13.15 8.50
C ARG A 477 21.40 13.29 7.06
N ARG A 478 21.00 14.35 6.35
CA ARG A 478 21.53 14.64 5.00
C ARG A 478 23.03 14.94 5.06
N ARG A 479 23.50 15.76 6.01
CA ARG A 479 24.95 16.03 6.16
C ARG A 479 25.75 14.75 6.44
N GLU A 480 25.24 13.89 7.32
CA GLU A 480 25.85 12.58 7.60
C GLU A 480 25.89 11.70 6.34
N PHE A 481 24.78 11.60 5.62
CA PHE A 481 24.69 10.82 4.39
C PHE A 481 25.67 11.31 3.33
N TRP A 482 25.75 12.62 3.10
CA TRP A 482 26.62 13.26 2.10
C TRP A 482 28.09 13.40 2.54
N SER A 483 28.47 12.91 3.72
CA SER A 483 29.82 13.09 4.30
C SER A 483 30.97 12.51 3.47
N LYS A 484 30.68 11.62 2.51
CA LYS A 484 31.67 11.03 1.60
C LYS A 484 31.74 11.73 0.23
N ALA A 485 30.94 12.75 -0.01
CA ALA A 485 31.05 13.54 -1.23
C ALA A 485 32.34 14.38 -1.19
N ASP A 486 33.09 14.36 -2.29
CA ASP A 486 34.38 15.03 -2.40
C ASP A 486 34.23 16.25 -3.31
N GLU A 487 34.16 17.43 -2.70
CA GLU A 487 34.01 18.72 -3.39
C GLU A 487 35.35 19.38 -3.76
N SER A 488 36.48 18.68 -3.62
CA SER A 488 37.81 19.25 -3.88
C SER A 488 38.11 19.52 -5.36
N SER A 489 37.42 18.85 -6.29
CA SER A 489 37.46 19.13 -7.73
C SER A 489 36.18 18.65 -8.43
N VAL A 490 35.94 19.12 -9.65
CA VAL A 490 34.79 18.68 -10.47
C VAL A 490 34.84 17.18 -10.74
N GLU A 491 36.02 16.65 -11.05
CA GLU A 491 36.26 15.22 -11.31
C GLU A 491 35.98 14.38 -10.07
N LYS A 492 36.47 14.83 -8.90
CA LYS A 492 36.23 14.17 -7.62
C LYS A 492 34.78 14.23 -7.19
N TRP A 493 34.10 15.35 -7.44
CA TRP A 493 32.67 15.49 -7.21
C TRP A 493 31.88 14.51 -8.07
N ALA A 494 32.15 14.45 -9.37
CA ALA A 494 31.48 13.54 -10.29
C ALA A 494 31.69 12.06 -9.92
N GLN A 495 32.91 11.70 -9.49
CA GLN A 495 33.26 10.35 -9.05
C GLN A 495 32.56 9.99 -7.74
N SER A 496 32.68 10.83 -6.71
CA SER A 496 32.09 10.58 -5.39
C SER A 496 30.55 10.61 -5.41
N CYS A 497 29.95 11.42 -6.29
CA CYS A 497 28.49 11.47 -6.50
C CYS A 497 27.89 10.21 -7.14
N GLY A 498 28.70 9.30 -7.69
CA GLY A 498 28.21 8.09 -8.36
C GLY A 498 27.28 7.25 -7.46
N ALA A 499 27.74 6.93 -6.25
CA ALA A 499 26.98 6.13 -5.30
C ALA A 499 25.67 6.81 -4.84
N TYR A 500 25.64 8.14 -4.78
CA TYR A 500 24.44 8.90 -4.41
C TYR A 500 23.38 8.89 -5.52
N ARG A 501 23.82 8.93 -6.78
CA ARG A 501 22.91 8.79 -7.94
C ARG A 501 22.32 7.40 -8.00
N ASP A 502 23.13 6.36 -7.78
CA ASP A 502 22.64 4.99 -7.68
C ASP A 502 21.66 4.84 -6.52
N TYR A 503 21.98 5.37 -5.33
CA TYR A 503 21.06 5.36 -4.19
C TYR A 503 19.74 6.07 -4.49
N LEU A 504 19.77 7.24 -5.13
CA LEU A 504 18.55 7.97 -5.51
C LEU A 504 17.67 7.09 -6.41
N TRP A 505 18.26 6.47 -7.44
CA TRP A 505 17.54 5.58 -8.36
C TRP A 505 17.02 4.31 -7.69
N ASP A 506 17.84 3.64 -6.89
CA ASP A 506 17.52 2.29 -6.42
C ASP A 506 16.70 2.29 -5.13
N GLU A 507 16.90 3.29 -4.27
CA GLU A 507 16.35 3.30 -2.91
C GLU A 507 15.31 4.41 -2.68
N VAL A 508 15.26 5.46 -3.51
CA VAL A 508 14.37 6.61 -3.28
C VAL A 508 13.25 6.70 -4.30
N ILE A 509 13.56 6.76 -5.61
CA ILE A 509 12.54 6.98 -6.65
C ILE A 509 12.16 5.72 -7.42
N GLY A 510 12.99 4.67 -7.36
CA GLY A 510 12.82 3.44 -8.12
C GLY A 510 13.38 3.55 -9.55
N ARG A 511 14.17 2.56 -9.95
CA ARG A 511 14.82 2.52 -11.27
C ARG A 511 13.96 1.75 -12.27
N PHE A 512 13.51 2.43 -13.32
CA PHE A 512 12.90 1.76 -14.48
C PHE A 512 13.98 1.10 -15.36
N PRO A 513 13.66 0.02 -16.08
CA PRO A 513 14.56 -0.54 -17.08
C PRO A 513 14.88 0.50 -18.17
N PRO A 514 16.01 0.41 -18.88
CA PRO A 514 16.28 1.27 -20.01
C PRO A 514 15.15 1.24 -21.06
N PRO A 515 14.97 2.31 -21.87
CA PRO A 515 14.05 2.29 -23.01
C PRO A 515 14.28 1.07 -23.89
N SER A 516 13.21 0.35 -24.22
CA SER A 516 13.28 -0.89 -25.00
C SER A 516 12.91 -0.68 -26.47
N LEU A 517 12.49 0.54 -26.85
CA LEU A 517 12.18 0.93 -28.22
C LEU A 517 13.14 2.03 -28.69
N PRO A 518 13.47 2.08 -30.00
CA PRO A 518 14.15 3.24 -30.57
C PRO A 518 13.24 4.47 -30.50
N PRO A 519 13.77 5.70 -30.33
CA PRO A 519 12.94 6.89 -30.10
C PRO A 519 11.92 7.24 -31.20
N ARG A 520 12.16 6.85 -32.46
CA ARG A 520 11.27 7.10 -33.63
C ARG A 520 10.55 8.47 -33.56
N PRO A 521 11.30 9.59 -33.67
CA PRO A 521 10.75 10.91 -33.45
C PRO A 521 9.69 11.24 -34.48
N ARG A 522 8.52 11.66 -34.00
CA ARG A 522 7.42 12.18 -34.81
C ARG A 522 7.18 13.63 -34.45
N SER A 523 6.92 14.47 -35.45
CA SER A 523 6.69 15.89 -35.23
C SER A 523 5.57 16.50 -36.06
N ARG A 524 4.97 17.57 -35.52
CA ARG A 524 4.14 18.51 -36.28
C ARG A 524 4.44 19.95 -35.85
N LEU A 525 4.42 20.88 -36.79
CA LEU A 525 4.60 22.30 -36.50
C LEU A 525 3.35 22.83 -35.78
N ILE A 526 3.55 23.52 -34.64
CA ILE A 526 2.47 24.11 -33.84
C ILE A 526 2.66 25.62 -33.58
N TYR A 527 3.90 26.13 -33.64
CA TYR A 527 4.21 27.56 -33.53
C TYR A 527 5.11 28.03 -34.67
N ASP A 528 4.81 29.20 -35.24
CA ASP A 528 5.66 29.86 -36.22
C ASP A 528 5.86 31.34 -35.85
N GLU A 529 6.70 31.57 -34.84
CA GLU A 529 6.95 32.90 -34.28
C GLU A 529 8.11 33.60 -35.02
N PRO A 530 8.27 34.93 -34.92
CA PRO A 530 9.30 35.66 -35.66
C PRO A 530 10.74 35.16 -35.43
N LYS A 531 11.03 34.62 -34.25
CA LYS A 531 12.40 34.19 -33.85
C LYS A 531 12.57 32.68 -33.72
N PHE A 532 11.51 31.90 -33.69
CA PHE A 532 11.58 30.45 -33.49
C PHE A 532 10.35 29.75 -34.09
N GLN A 533 10.49 28.45 -34.31
CA GLN A 533 9.41 27.53 -34.63
C GLN A 533 9.21 26.57 -33.47
N GLY A 534 7.98 26.18 -33.19
CA GLY A 534 7.64 25.20 -32.16
C GLY A 534 7.08 23.95 -32.80
N TYR A 535 7.71 22.81 -32.52
CA TYR A 535 7.25 21.51 -32.98
C TYR A 535 6.73 20.70 -31.80
N GLU A 536 5.53 20.17 -31.89
CA GLU A 536 5.10 19.11 -30.99
C GLU A 536 5.82 17.83 -31.39
N ILE A 537 6.53 17.21 -30.45
CA ILE A 537 7.37 16.03 -30.67
C ILE A 537 6.86 14.87 -29.82
N VAL A 538 6.85 13.68 -30.40
CA VAL A 538 6.64 12.41 -29.70
C VAL A 538 7.83 11.47 -29.92
N LEU A 539 8.31 10.85 -28.84
CA LEU A 539 9.38 9.86 -28.82
C LEU A 539 8.88 8.55 -28.19
N ASP A 540 9.11 7.41 -28.82
CA ASP A 540 8.85 6.10 -28.22
C ASP A 540 9.86 5.79 -27.10
N VAL A 541 9.38 5.13 -26.04
CA VAL A 541 10.22 4.73 -24.88
C VAL A 541 10.11 3.23 -24.62
N TRP A 542 8.90 2.74 -24.35
CA TRP A 542 8.57 1.32 -24.16
C TRP A 542 7.29 0.99 -24.92
N PRO A 543 6.93 -0.29 -25.11
CA PRO A 543 5.60 -0.65 -25.59
C PRO A 543 4.51 0.09 -24.79
N ASP A 544 3.62 0.79 -25.49
CA ASP A 544 2.57 1.70 -24.97
C ASP A 544 3.04 3.01 -24.34
N VAL A 545 4.34 3.23 -24.11
CA VAL A 545 4.85 4.43 -23.44
C VAL A 545 5.67 5.27 -24.40
N PHE A 546 5.27 6.54 -24.52
CA PHE A 546 5.98 7.56 -25.27
C PHE A 546 6.23 8.77 -24.38
N ALA A 547 7.26 9.54 -24.70
CA ALA A 547 7.46 10.88 -24.18
C ALA A 547 6.95 11.89 -25.21
N TYR A 548 6.35 12.99 -24.77
CA TYR A 548 5.98 14.07 -25.67
C TYR A 548 6.36 15.43 -25.09
N GLY A 549 6.50 16.42 -25.96
CA GLY A 549 6.85 17.78 -25.57
C GLY A 549 6.83 18.74 -26.75
N ILE A 550 7.33 19.95 -26.52
CA ILE A 550 7.46 20.97 -27.54
C ILE A 550 8.94 21.30 -27.72
N LEU A 551 9.44 21.13 -28.94
CA LEU A 551 10.77 21.54 -29.34
C LEU A 551 10.71 22.94 -29.95
N LEU A 552 11.31 23.91 -29.28
CA LEU A 552 11.48 25.26 -29.79
C LEU A 552 12.81 25.34 -30.57
N LEU A 553 12.71 25.60 -31.87
CA LEU A 553 13.85 25.70 -32.79
C LEU A 553 14.06 27.16 -33.22
N PRO A 554 15.18 27.80 -32.89
CA PRO A 554 15.48 29.16 -33.33
C PRO A 554 15.56 29.27 -34.86
N LYS A 555 15.03 30.35 -35.41
CA LYS A 555 15.19 30.69 -36.83
C LYS A 555 16.59 31.25 -37.10
N GLY A 556 17.06 31.11 -38.33
CA GLY A 556 18.34 31.69 -38.78
C GLY A 556 19.59 30.93 -38.35
N MET A 557 19.46 29.66 -37.92
CA MET A 557 20.61 28.80 -37.71
C MET A 557 21.26 28.43 -39.05
N ALA A 558 22.58 28.56 -39.15
CA ALA A 558 23.32 28.14 -40.33
C ALA A 558 23.34 26.61 -40.47
N ALA A 559 23.48 26.11 -41.69
CA ALA A 559 23.59 24.67 -41.93
C ALA A 559 24.79 24.08 -41.15
N GLY A 560 24.52 23.09 -40.30
CA GLY A 560 25.54 22.46 -39.45
C GLY A 560 25.89 23.21 -38.16
N GLU A 561 25.30 24.40 -37.92
CA GLU A 561 25.46 25.13 -36.65
C GLU A 561 24.90 24.30 -35.49
N ARG A 562 25.68 24.16 -34.42
CA ARG A 562 25.26 23.48 -33.19
C ARG A 562 25.06 24.49 -32.07
N ARG A 563 23.94 24.39 -31.37
CA ARG A 563 23.67 25.12 -30.13
C ARG A 563 23.39 24.14 -28.99
N PRO A 564 23.63 24.53 -27.73
CA PRO A 564 23.19 23.74 -26.58
C PRO A 564 21.68 23.51 -26.64
N VAL A 565 21.25 22.28 -26.30
CA VAL A 565 19.84 21.96 -26.10
C VAL A 565 19.53 22.16 -24.63
N VAL A 566 18.45 22.88 -24.34
CA VAL A 566 17.93 23.08 -22.99
C VAL A 566 16.64 22.27 -22.85
N VAL A 567 16.57 21.39 -21.86
CA VAL A 567 15.36 20.63 -21.54
C VAL A 567 14.64 21.35 -20.40
N CYS A 568 13.49 21.94 -20.70
CA CYS A 568 12.62 22.58 -19.72
C CYS A 568 11.52 21.59 -19.30
N GLN A 569 11.41 21.32 -18.00
CA GLN A 569 10.31 20.52 -17.45
C GLN A 569 9.24 21.45 -16.87
N HIS A 570 7.97 21.15 -17.15
CA HIS A 570 6.85 21.80 -16.47
C HIS A 570 6.57 21.10 -15.13
N GLY A 571 5.88 21.79 -14.22
CA GLY A 571 5.47 21.25 -12.93
C GLY A 571 4.35 20.19 -13.03
N LEU A 572 4.03 19.59 -11.88
CA LEU A 572 2.91 18.65 -11.72
C LEU A 572 1.59 19.29 -12.19
N GLU A 573 0.76 18.53 -12.90
CA GLU A 573 -0.48 18.99 -13.57
C GLU A 573 -0.31 20.00 -14.71
N GLY A 574 0.91 20.49 -14.96
CA GLY A 574 1.24 21.36 -16.09
C GLY A 574 1.32 20.60 -17.42
N ARG A 575 1.45 21.38 -18.49
CA ARG A 575 1.61 20.95 -19.88
C ARG A 575 2.86 21.60 -20.49
N PRO A 576 3.47 21.02 -21.54
CA PRO A 576 4.56 21.66 -22.26
C PRO A 576 4.22 23.07 -22.77
N GLN A 577 2.95 23.31 -23.12
CA GLN A 577 2.44 24.60 -23.56
C GLN A 577 2.58 25.69 -22.48
N ASP A 578 2.42 25.35 -21.19
CA ASP A 578 2.47 26.33 -20.09
C ASP A 578 3.81 27.06 -19.98
N VAL A 579 4.88 26.47 -20.52
CA VAL A 579 6.25 27.00 -20.45
C VAL A 579 6.85 27.32 -21.83
N ALA A 580 6.11 27.04 -22.91
CA ALA A 580 6.62 27.16 -24.28
C ALA A 580 5.72 27.98 -25.22
N ASP A 581 4.42 28.09 -24.92
CA ASP A 581 3.47 28.83 -25.75
C ASP A 581 3.50 30.32 -25.37
N PRO A 582 3.88 31.24 -26.28
CA PRO A 582 3.91 32.67 -25.97
C PRO A 582 2.52 33.27 -25.71
N LYS A 583 1.43 32.54 -25.97
CA LYS A 583 0.04 32.98 -25.75
C LYS A 583 -0.54 32.46 -24.43
N VAL A 584 0.16 31.55 -23.74
CA VAL A 584 -0.28 31.01 -22.46
C VAL A 584 0.42 31.77 -21.34
N ASP A 585 -0.39 32.40 -20.49
CA ASP A 585 0.06 33.10 -19.30
C ASP A 585 -0.39 32.30 -18.07
N ASN A 586 0.47 31.41 -17.58
CA ASN A 586 0.15 30.54 -16.45
C ASN A 586 0.70 31.15 -15.14
N PRO A 587 -0.17 31.57 -14.20
CA PRO A 587 0.25 32.28 -13.00
C PRO A 587 1.11 31.46 -12.04
N SER A 588 1.20 30.14 -12.24
CA SER A 588 2.09 29.27 -11.47
C SER A 588 3.57 29.51 -11.76
N TYR A 589 3.90 30.24 -12.83
CA TYR A 589 5.26 30.50 -13.28
C TYR A 589 5.64 32.00 -13.25
N HIS A 590 4.91 32.82 -12.49
CA HIS A 590 5.20 34.25 -12.27
C HIS A 590 5.86 34.54 -10.93
#